data_AF-A0A813I910-F1
#
_entry.id   AF-A0A813I910-F1
#
_cell.length_a   1.000
_cell.length_b   1.000
_cell.length_c   1.000
_cell.angle_alpha   90.00
_cell.angle_beta   90.00
_cell.angle_gamma   90.00
#
_symmetry.space_group_name_H-M   'P 1'
#
loop_
_entity.id
_entity.type
_entity.pdbx_description
1 polymer ?
#
loop_
_entity_poly.entity_id
_entity_poly.type
_entity_poly.pdbx_seq_one_letter_code
_entity_poly.pdbx_strand_id
1 'polypeptide(L)' 'AKGIPVTFADLSYSVPVKKKAPLYILKNLNGVFQPGRLTALMGPSGSGKTTLMDVLAGRKSGAGSIEGEVLYGGAAAPAG' A
#
# COMPACT_ATOMS: atom_id res chain seq x y z
N ALA A 1 11.06 21.51 5.69
CA ALA A 1 10.73 20.30 6.48
C ALA A 1 11.52 19.11 5.92
N LYS A 2 12.14 18.29 6.78
CA LYS A 2 12.83 17.07 6.34
C LYS A 2 11.75 15.99 6.10
N GLY A 3 11.65 15.46 4.88
CA GLY A 3 10.69 14.39 4.59
C GLY A 3 11.05 13.10 5.33
N ILE A 4 10.07 12.22 5.51
CA ILE A 4 10.26 10.89 6.11
C ILE A 4 10.13 9.80 5.04
N PRO A 5 10.88 8.69 5.15
CA PRO A 5 10.69 7.55 4.26
C PRO A 5 9.35 6.87 4.53
N VAL A 6 8.77 6.28 3.49
CA VAL A 6 7.65 5.34 3.61
C VAL A 6 8.16 3.96 3.25
N THR A 7 8.13 3.02 4.18
CA THR A 7 8.53 1.63 3.97
C THR A 7 7.32 0.73 4.06
N PHE A 8 7.30 -0.34 3.26
CA PHE A 8 6.27 -1.37 3.33
C PHE A 8 6.91 -2.73 3.12
N ALA A 9 6.49 -3.69 3.94
CA ALA A 9 6.98 -5.06 3.89
C ALA A 9 5.81 -6.04 3.91
N ASP A 10 5.91 -7.07 3.07
CA ASP A 10 4.89 -8.10 2.85
C ASP A 10 3.49 -7.52 2.63
N LEU A 11 3.40 -6.34 2.00
CA LEU A 11 2.17 -5.61 1.84
C LEU A 11 1.26 -6.31 0.82
N SER A 12 0.11 -6.76 1.30
CA SER A 12 -0.96 -7.32 0.48
C SER A 12 -2.26 -6.56 0.70
N TYR A 13 -3.04 -6.42 -0.37
CA TYR A 13 -4.38 -5.81 -0.31
C TYR A 13 -5.36 -6.65 -1.11
N SER A 14 -6.44 -7.05 -0.45
CA SER A 14 -7.49 -7.88 -1.02
C SER A 14 -8.87 -7.24 -0.84
N VAL A 15 -9.80 -7.61 -1.73
CA VAL A 15 -11.21 -7.22 -1.64
C VAL A 15 -12.09 -8.46 -1.58
N PRO A 16 -13.18 -8.44 -0.79
CA PRO A 16 -14.10 -9.56 -0.69
C PRO A 16 -14.88 -9.71 -2.01
N VAL A 17 -15.07 -10.96 -2.41
CA VAL A 17 -15.87 -11.32 -3.58
C VAL A 17 -17.00 -12.23 -3.12
N LYS A 18 -18.25 -11.91 -3.46
CA LYS A 18 -19.42 -12.69 -3.03
C LYS A 18 -19.27 -14.16 -3.44
N LYS A 19 -19.39 -15.06 -2.46
CA LYS A 19 -19.33 -16.53 -2.62
C LYS A 19 -18.01 -17.04 -3.25
N LYS A 20 -16.92 -16.29 -3.14
CA LYS A 20 -15.59 -16.68 -3.65
C LYS A 20 -14.50 -16.27 -2.65
N ALA A 21 -13.30 -16.79 -2.86
CA ALA A 21 -12.11 -16.31 -2.16
C ALA A 21 -11.87 -14.81 -2.46
N PRO A 22 -11.25 -14.07 -1.51
CA PRO A 22 -10.88 -12.68 -1.73
C PRO A 22 -10.02 -12.50 -2.98
N LEU A 23 -10.27 -11.42 -3.70
CA LEU A 23 -9.44 -11.02 -4.84
C LEU A 23 -8.31 -10.13 -4.33
N TYR A 24 -7.09 -10.63 -4.42
CA TYR A 24 -5.89 -9.86 -4.13
C TYR A 24 -5.56 -8.93 -5.31
N ILE A 25 -5.49 -7.64 -5.04
CA ILE A 25 -5.07 -6.61 -6.00
C ILE A 25 -3.58 -6.35 -5.86
N LEU A 26 -3.07 -6.36 -4.63
CA LEU A 26 -1.64 -6.30 -4.30
C LEU A 26 -1.25 -7.59 -3.56
N LYS A 27 -0.08 -8.14 -3.87
CA LYS A 27 0.43 -9.39 -3.28
C LYS A 27 1.89 -9.25 -2.92
N ASN A 28 2.20 -9.38 -1.63
CA ASN A 28 3.54 -9.49 -1.05
C ASN A 28 4.52 -8.44 -1.58
N LEU A 29 4.09 -7.18 -1.57
CA LEU A 29 4.92 -6.07 -2.03
C LEU A 29 5.87 -5.62 -0.93
N ASN A 30 7.13 -5.41 -1.31
CA ASN A 30 8.18 -4.90 -0.45
C ASN A 30 8.80 -3.67 -1.10
N GLY A 31 9.07 -2.61 -0.35
CA GLY A 31 9.68 -1.41 -0.93
C GLY A 31 9.81 -0.23 0.02
N VAL A 32 10.49 0.81 -0.49
CA VAL A 32 10.73 2.06 0.22
C VAL A 32 10.64 3.26 -0.72
N PHE A 33 9.95 4.31 -0.29
CA PHE A 33 9.97 5.63 -0.92
C PHE A 33 10.78 6.58 -0.05
N GLN A 34 11.91 7.03 -0.60
CA GLN A 34 12.84 7.91 0.10
C GLN A 34 12.47 9.39 -0.10
N PRO A 35 12.58 10.22 0.95
CA PRO A 35 12.35 11.65 0.83
C PRO A 35 13.38 12.30 -0.11
N GLY A 36 12.95 13.23 -0.95
CA GLY A 36 13.81 13.90 -1.93
C GLY A 36 14.11 13.07 -3.19
N ARG A 37 13.55 11.86 -3.32
CA ARG A 37 13.68 11.02 -4.52
C ARG A 37 12.38 11.07 -5.34
N LEU A 38 12.48 11.48 -6.60
CA LEU A 38 11.39 11.26 -7.55
C LEU A 38 11.30 9.77 -7.87
N THR A 39 10.20 9.14 -7.48
CA THR A 39 9.92 7.72 -7.74
C THR A 39 8.74 7.61 -8.69
N ALA A 40 8.94 6.91 -9.82
CA ALA A 40 7.89 6.68 -10.80
C ALA A 40 7.31 5.26 -10.62
N LEU A 41 5.99 5.17 -10.46
CA LEU A 41 5.26 3.90 -10.44
C LEU A 41 4.59 3.68 -11.80
N MET A 42 5.05 2.66 -12.53
CA MET A 42 4.63 2.40 -13.92
C MET A 42 4.08 0.99 -14.08
N GLY A 43 3.27 0.78 -15.11
CA GLY A 43 2.63 -0.51 -15.39
C GLY A 43 1.29 -0.36 -16.13
N PRO A 44 0.73 -1.45 -16.67
CA PRO A 44 -0.50 -1.42 -17.44
C PRO A 44 -1.73 -1.02 -16.62
N SER A 45 -2.83 -0.65 -17.28
CA SER A 45 -4.10 -0.40 -16.58
C SER A 45 -4.54 -1.65 -15.81
N GLY A 46 -5.09 -1.48 -14.60
CA GLY A 46 -5.50 -2.59 -13.74
C GLY A 46 -4.38 -3.26 -12.93
N SER A 47 -3.12 -2.84 -13.07
CA SER A 47 -1.98 -3.46 -12.35
C SER A 47 -1.87 -3.11 -10.85
N GLY A 48 -2.84 -2.39 -10.28
CA GLY A 48 -2.84 -2.03 -8.86
C GLY A 48 -2.05 -0.77 -8.47
N LYS A 49 -1.54 0.03 -9.42
CA LYS A 49 -0.74 1.24 -9.10
C LYS A 49 -1.46 2.23 -8.18
N THR A 50 -2.67 2.65 -8.58
CA THR A 50 -3.49 3.56 -7.77
C THR A 50 -3.87 2.93 -6.44
N THR A 51 -4.12 1.61 -6.43
CA THR A 51 -4.42 0.87 -5.21
C THR A 51 -3.24 0.90 -4.23
N LEU A 52 -2.01 0.71 -4.69
CA LEU A 52 -0.81 0.83 -3.86
C LEU A 52 -0.69 2.24 -3.28
N MET A 53 -0.88 3.28 -4.10
CA MET A 53 -0.84 4.67 -3.62
C MET A 53 -1.94 4.96 -2.60
N ASP A 54 -3.16 4.46 -2.80
CA ASP A 54 -4.26 4.67 -1.86
C ASP A 54 -4.04 3.94 -0.52
N VAL A 55 -3.48 2.73 -0.55
CA VAL A 55 -3.13 1.96 0.65
C VAL A 55 -2.06 2.72 1.45
N LEU A 56 -0.98 3.16 0.79
CA LEU A 56 0.09 3.93 1.44
C LEU A 56 -0.37 5.33 1.89
N ALA A 57 -1.46 5.86 1.33
CA ALA A 57 -2.05 7.13 1.76
C ALA A 57 -3.12 6.96 2.86
N GLY A 58 -3.38 5.73 3.32
CA GLY A 58 -4.42 5.45 4.31
C GLY A 58 -5.85 5.68 3.81
N ARG A 59 -6.07 5.70 2.49
CA ARG A 59 -7.40 5.96 1.87
C ARG A 59 -8.22 4.68 1.63
N LYS A 60 -7.63 3.50 1.82
CA LYS A 60 -8.32 2.20 1.73
C LYS A 60 -8.66 1.68 3.13
N SER A 61 -9.72 2.23 3.72
CA SER A 61 -10.25 1.82 5.03
C SER A 61 -11.64 1.17 4.96
N GLY A 62 -12.13 0.92 3.73
CA GLY A 62 -13.45 0.35 3.46
C GLY A 62 -13.46 -1.17 3.46
N ALA A 63 -14.22 -1.79 2.54
CA ALA A 63 -14.45 -3.23 2.48
C ALA A 63 -13.21 -4.11 2.19
N GLY A 64 -12.02 -3.56 1.98
CA GLY A 64 -10.81 -4.32 1.68
C GLY A 64 -9.99 -4.66 2.93
N SER A 65 -9.15 -5.69 2.83
CA SER A 65 -8.23 -6.10 3.89
C SER A 65 -6.80 -5.73 3.49
N ILE A 66 -6.06 -5.13 4.42
CA ILE A 66 -4.63 -4.85 4.30
C ILE A 66 -3.88 -5.83 5.21
N GLU A 67 -2.86 -6.47 4.67
CA GLU A 67 -1.95 -7.37 5.39
C GLU A 67 -0.51 -6.85 5.24
N GLY A 68 0.38 -7.20 6.18
CA GLY A 68 1.76 -6.72 6.21
C GLY A 68 1.93 -5.42 7.00
N GLU A 69 3.04 -4.71 6.76
CA GLU A 69 3.35 -3.46 7.45
C GLU A 69 3.53 -2.27 6.49
N VAL A 70 3.14 -1.08 6.97
CA VAL A 70 3.48 0.20 6.37
C VAL A 70 3.99 1.11 7.48
N LEU A 71 5.21 1.61 7.33
CA LEU A 71 5.85 2.50 8.29
C LEU A 71 6.18 3.85 7.66
N TYR A 72 5.98 4.91 8.42
CA TYR A 72 6.26 6.29 8.08
C TYR A 72 7.37 6.77 9.01
N GLY A 73 8.59 6.91 8.47
CA GLY A 73 9.76 7.23 9.28
C GLY A 73 10.13 6.15 10.31
N GLY A 74 9.73 4.89 10.07
CA GLY A 74 9.97 3.76 10.97
C GLY A 74 8.90 3.52 12.04
N ALA A 75 7.83 4.31 12.07
CA ALA A 75 6.68 4.08 12.94
C ALA A 75 5.45 3.70 12.13
N ALA A 76 4.60 2.82 12.66
CA ALA A 76 3.29 2.56 12.06
C ALA A 76 2.47 3.85 11.99
N ALA A 77 1.57 3.95 11.00
CA ALA A 77 0.62 5.05 10.98
C ALA A 77 -0.12 5.12 12.34
N PRO A 78 -0.30 6.30 12.93
CA PRO A 78 -1.17 6.43 14.09
C PRO A 78 -2.56 5.90 13.70
N ALA A 79 -3.11 5.02 14.53
CA ALA A 79 -4.47 4.55 14.37
C ALA A 79 -5.39 5.77 14.36
N GLY A 80 -6.01 6.03 13.21
CA GLY A 80 -7.06 7.04 13.07
C GLY A 80 -8.35 6.57 13.70
#